data_AF-A0AAU2S2X3-F1
#
_entry.id   AF-A0AAU2S2X3-F1
#
_cell.length_a   1.000
_cell.length_b   1.000
_cell.length_c   1.000
_cell.angle_alpha   90.00
_cell.angle_beta   90.00
_cell.angle_gamma   90.00
#
_symmetry.space_group_name_H-M   'P 1'
#
loop_
_entity.id
_entity.type
_entity.pdbx_description
1 polymer ?
#
loop_
_entity_poly.entity_id
_entity_poly.type
_entity_poly.pdbx_seq_one_letter_code
_entity_poly.pdbx_strand_id
1 'polypeptide(L)'
;MRQQDVHDELRARLHEAAGQHEPDRARILARIERGMAEEVRSDHRATRPPVFGWVRVVSATAAVACVLGVGGYAVASAVKDDAPQQTVATTATPEPSPDATSRAPIQPTDPSPGEAQETGKPSSTPTRQQPSATPTAQPPVTAAGEEDGPLWSDGSVDPHSNDFWAQSDITLKTSEELTALTVQLKVAQTGGVTSTGAWRSLPEDDFTLTTEEKDGFLVYTWTLKEGRKVAKGEWVFAGQYDHERGGRDAADDRYTATGTADGEQLAVKGDFASHSGDDASSDGDS
;
A
#
# COMPACT_ATOMS: atom_id res chain seq x y z
N MET A 1 27.09 -28.20 25.19
CA MET A 1 26.33 -27.80 23.99
C MET A 1 26.30 -26.28 23.94
N ARG A 2 26.57 -25.70 22.78
CA ARG A 2 26.42 -24.26 22.49
C ARG A 2 24.98 -24.02 22.03
N GLN A 3 24.48 -22.80 22.16
CA GLN A 3 23.09 -22.48 21.76
C GLN A 3 22.84 -22.72 20.26
N GLN A 4 23.87 -22.55 19.42
CA GLN A 4 23.81 -22.83 17.98
C GLN A 4 23.43 -24.29 17.70
N ASP A 5 24.05 -25.25 18.40
CA ASP A 5 23.76 -26.69 18.28
C ASP A 5 22.25 -27.00 18.46
N VAL A 6 21.59 -26.29 19.39
CA VAL A 6 20.16 -26.46 19.71
C VAL A 6 19.25 -25.88 18.62
N HIS A 7 19.63 -24.75 18.02
CA HIS A 7 18.87 -24.14 16.92
C HIS A 7 18.95 -24.99 15.63
N ASP A 8 20.10 -25.60 15.36
CA ASP A 8 20.28 -26.46 14.19
C ASP A 8 19.55 -27.80 14.37
N GLU A 9 19.55 -28.39 15.57
CA GLU A 9 18.73 -29.56 15.91
C GLU A 9 17.22 -29.28 15.79
N LEU A 10 16.76 -28.10 16.22
CA LEU A 10 15.37 -27.67 16.04
C LEU A 10 15.01 -27.50 14.55
N ARG A 11 15.89 -26.87 13.75
CA ARG A 11 15.67 -26.69 12.31
C ARG A 11 15.58 -28.05 11.59
N ALA A 12 16.45 -29.00 11.96
CA ALA A 12 16.43 -30.36 11.40
C ALA A 12 15.10 -31.07 11.71
N ARG A 13 14.63 -31.03 12.97
CA ARG A 13 13.34 -31.61 13.38
C ARG A 13 12.14 -30.98 12.68
N LEU A 14 12.16 -29.67 12.46
CA LEU A 14 11.10 -28.98 11.72
C LEU A 14 11.09 -29.38 10.23
N HIS A 15 12.25 -29.52 9.61
CA HIS A 15 12.35 -30.03 8.23
C HIS A 15 11.89 -31.49 8.11
N GLU A 16 12.25 -32.35 9.06
CA GLU A 16 11.79 -33.74 9.09
C GLU A 16 10.26 -33.81 9.27
N ALA A 17 9.71 -33.07 10.22
CA ALA A 17 8.26 -33.01 10.45
C ALA A 17 7.50 -32.44 9.24
N ALA A 18 8.04 -31.43 8.56
CA ALA A 18 7.47 -30.89 7.32
C ALA A 18 7.55 -31.90 6.16
N GLY A 19 8.63 -32.66 6.06
CA GLY A 19 8.79 -33.71 5.05
C GLY A 19 7.84 -34.90 5.21
N GLN A 20 7.38 -35.18 6.44
CA GLN A 20 6.34 -36.18 6.72
C GLN A 20 4.91 -35.65 6.56
N HIS A 21 4.72 -34.35 6.36
CA HIS A 21 3.38 -33.77 6.21
C HIS A 21 2.93 -33.79 4.75
N GLU A 22 2.14 -34.80 4.38
CA GLU A 22 1.44 -34.84 3.09
C GLU A 22 0.10 -34.07 3.20
N PRO A 23 -0.09 -32.93 2.51
CA PRO A 23 -1.33 -32.17 2.58
C PRO A 23 -2.46 -32.90 1.88
N ASP A 24 -3.64 -32.97 2.51
CA ASP A 24 -4.86 -33.52 1.91
C ASP A 24 -5.34 -32.63 0.75
N ARG A 25 -4.81 -32.91 -0.45
CA ARG A 25 -5.14 -32.20 -1.69
C ARG A 25 -6.62 -32.28 -2.04
N ALA A 26 -7.29 -33.39 -1.73
CA ALA A 26 -8.73 -33.54 -1.99
C ALA A 26 -9.54 -32.56 -1.14
N ARG A 27 -9.20 -32.42 0.15
CA ARG A 27 -9.84 -31.43 1.05
C ARG A 27 -9.50 -29.99 0.69
N ILE A 28 -8.27 -29.71 0.24
CA ILE A 28 -7.87 -28.37 -0.23
C ILE A 28 -8.66 -27.99 -1.48
N LEU A 29 -8.72 -28.86 -2.49
CA LEU A 29 -9.50 -28.62 -3.71
C LEU A 29 -11.00 -28.47 -3.41
N ALA A 30 -11.58 -29.35 -2.60
CA ALA A 30 -12.99 -29.24 -2.18
C ALA A 30 -13.30 -27.97 -1.36
N ARG A 31 -12.30 -27.34 -0.73
CA ARG A 31 -12.43 -26.03 -0.06
C ARG A 31 -12.42 -24.89 -1.08
N ILE A 32 -11.56 -24.97 -2.10
CA ILE A 32 -11.43 -24.00 -3.19
C ILE A 32 -12.67 -24.01 -4.08
N GLU A 33 -13.08 -25.19 -4.56
CA GLU A 33 -14.30 -25.38 -5.36
C GLU A 33 -15.54 -24.83 -4.66
N ARG A 34 -15.64 -25.01 -3.34
CA ARG A 34 -16.73 -24.44 -2.52
C ARG A 34 -16.68 -22.92 -2.46
N GLY A 35 -15.49 -22.33 -2.34
CA GLY A 35 -15.31 -20.88 -2.36
C GLY A 35 -15.71 -20.28 -3.71
N MET A 36 -15.19 -20.82 -4.81
CA MET A 36 -15.55 -20.35 -6.17
C MET A 36 -17.04 -20.58 -6.48
N ALA A 37 -17.64 -21.67 -6.00
CA ALA A 37 -19.06 -21.94 -6.14
C ALA A 37 -19.96 -21.09 -5.21
N GLU A 38 -19.40 -20.38 -4.23
CA GLU A 38 -20.10 -19.33 -3.46
C GLU A 38 -19.93 -17.97 -4.14
N GLU A 39 -18.74 -17.60 -4.62
CA GLU A 39 -18.51 -16.35 -5.37
C GLU A 39 -19.38 -16.25 -6.64
N VAL A 40 -19.41 -17.30 -7.46
CA VAL A 40 -20.25 -17.38 -8.69
C VAL A 40 -21.76 -17.39 -8.39
N ARG A 41 -22.15 -17.60 -7.12
CA ARG A 41 -23.55 -17.50 -6.65
C ARG A 41 -23.71 -16.42 -5.59
N SER A 42 -23.09 -15.27 -5.85
CA SER A 42 -23.39 -13.99 -5.20
C SER A 42 -24.76 -13.45 -5.65
N ASP A 43 -25.81 -14.26 -5.47
CA ASP A 43 -27.19 -13.80 -5.47
C ASP A 43 -28.03 -14.67 -4.51
N HIS A 44 -28.45 -14.06 -3.40
CA HIS A 44 -29.46 -14.52 -2.44
C HIS A 44 -29.34 -15.92 -1.79
N ARG A 45 -28.67 -15.99 -0.62
CA ARG A 45 -29.18 -16.77 0.52
C ARG A 45 -28.89 -16.13 1.89
N ALA A 46 -29.62 -15.06 2.20
CA ALA A 46 -29.80 -14.63 3.58
C ALA A 46 -30.77 -15.60 4.30
N THR A 47 -30.26 -16.41 5.24
CA THR A 47 -31.11 -17.23 6.12
C THR A 47 -30.72 -17.07 7.59
N ARG A 48 -31.17 -15.97 8.19
CA ARG A 48 -31.53 -15.83 9.62
C ARG A 48 -32.42 -14.58 9.79
N PRO A 49 -33.42 -14.60 10.69
CA PRO A 49 -34.39 -13.51 10.77
C PRO A 49 -33.84 -12.31 11.57
N PRO A 50 -33.96 -11.07 11.07
CA PRO A 50 -33.77 -9.90 11.90
C PRO A 50 -34.98 -9.72 12.83
N VAL A 51 -34.75 -9.79 14.14
CA VAL A 51 -35.75 -9.41 15.13
C VAL A 51 -35.82 -7.89 15.22
N PHE A 52 -37.01 -7.34 14.94
CA PHE A 52 -37.54 -6.02 15.31
C PHE A 52 -36.50 -4.93 15.70
N GLY A 53 -36.23 -3.99 14.78
CA GLY A 53 -35.30 -2.89 15.07
C GLY A 53 -35.48 -1.56 14.32
N TRP A 54 -36.14 -1.51 13.16
CA TRP A 54 -36.36 -0.22 12.47
C TRP A 54 -37.65 -0.17 11.66
N VAL A 55 -38.65 0.53 12.18
CA VAL A 55 -39.84 0.98 11.45
C VAL A 55 -40.04 2.46 11.79
N ARG A 56 -40.41 3.27 10.79
CA ARG A 56 -40.41 4.75 10.74
C ARG A 56 -38.98 5.30 10.48
N VAL A 57 -38.70 5.98 9.37
CA VAL A 57 -39.47 7.10 8.81
C VAL A 57 -39.69 6.98 7.29
N VAL A 58 -40.96 6.96 6.85
CA VAL A 58 -41.37 7.44 5.52
C VAL A 58 -42.73 8.13 5.67
N SER A 59 -42.77 9.44 5.47
CA SER A 59 -44.00 10.21 5.25
C SER A 59 -43.69 11.53 4.56
N ALA A 60 -44.55 11.92 3.61
CA ALA A 60 -44.54 13.19 2.87
C ALA A 60 -43.46 13.41 1.79
N THR A 61 -43.71 12.89 0.57
CA THR A 61 -44.13 13.78 -0.54
C THR A 61 -44.94 12.97 -1.55
N ALA A 62 -46.07 13.52 -1.99
CA ALA A 62 -46.98 12.89 -2.95
C ALA A 62 -46.95 13.60 -4.31
N ALA A 63 -47.33 12.86 -5.35
CA ALA A 63 -47.74 13.32 -6.68
C ALA A 63 -46.68 13.92 -7.63
N VAL A 64 -46.17 13.08 -8.53
CA VAL A 64 -46.30 13.31 -9.99
C VAL A 64 -46.83 12.02 -10.61
N ALA A 65 -47.64 12.14 -11.68
CA ALA A 65 -48.50 11.07 -12.18
C ALA A 65 -47.81 10.04 -13.09
N CYS A 66 -48.32 8.81 -13.06
CA CYS A 66 -48.11 7.80 -14.10
C CYS A 66 -48.77 8.23 -15.43
N VAL A 67 -48.30 7.66 -16.57
CA VAL A 67 -49.08 6.86 -17.55
C VAL A 67 -48.30 6.69 -18.88
N LEU A 68 -48.54 5.54 -19.54
CA LEU A 68 -47.95 5.02 -20.82
C LEU A 68 -46.55 4.36 -20.70
N GLY A 69 -46.34 3.11 -21.13
CA GLY A 69 -47.30 2.07 -21.54
C GLY A 69 -46.69 1.00 -22.46
N VAL A 70 -47.26 -0.22 -22.44
CA VAL A 70 -47.03 -1.34 -23.40
C VAL A 70 -45.60 -1.95 -23.36
N GLY A 71 -45.35 -3.26 -23.27
CA GLY A 71 -46.18 -4.46 -23.43
C GLY A 71 -45.58 -5.34 -24.54
N GLY A 72 -44.99 -6.51 -24.22
CA GLY A 72 -44.24 -7.26 -25.25
C GLY A 72 -43.61 -8.60 -24.81
N TYR A 73 -44.46 -9.61 -24.68
CA TYR A 73 -44.19 -11.04 -24.53
C TYR A 73 -43.14 -11.63 -25.51
N ALA A 74 -42.22 -12.48 -25.03
CA ALA A 74 -41.76 -13.70 -25.72
C ALA A 74 -40.93 -14.63 -24.81
N VAL A 75 -41.46 -15.82 -24.49
CA VAL A 75 -40.66 -16.96 -24.03
C VAL A 75 -40.17 -17.73 -25.25
N ALA A 76 -38.86 -17.89 -25.41
CA ALA A 76 -38.28 -18.77 -26.43
C ALA A 76 -37.77 -20.06 -25.78
N SER A 77 -38.52 -21.14 -25.98
CA SER A 77 -38.17 -22.48 -25.52
C SER A 77 -37.23 -23.20 -26.50
N ALA A 78 -36.13 -23.75 -25.96
CA ALA A 78 -35.43 -24.95 -26.39
C ALA A 78 -35.12 -25.16 -27.90
N VAL A 79 -33.83 -25.19 -28.23
CA VAL A 79 -33.31 -26.21 -29.15
C VAL A 79 -32.14 -26.95 -28.49
N LYS A 80 -31.93 -28.18 -28.94
CA LYS A 80 -31.12 -29.21 -28.29
C LYS A 80 -29.78 -29.41 -29.01
N ASP A 81 -28.82 -29.94 -28.25
CA ASP A 81 -27.71 -30.78 -28.71
C ASP A 81 -26.88 -30.30 -29.92
N ASP A 82 -25.72 -29.69 -29.67
CA ASP A 82 -24.45 -30.31 -30.12
C ASP A 82 -23.27 -29.85 -29.24
N ALA A 83 -22.24 -30.69 -29.11
CA ALA A 83 -21.09 -30.45 -28.24
C ALA A 83 -19.76 -30.53 -29.03
N PRO A 84 -19.01 -29.42 -29.16
CA PRO A 84 -17.61 -29.48 -29.53
C PRO A 84 -16.73 -29.67 -28.28
N GLN A 85 -16.02 -30.80 -28.22
CA GLN A 85 -14.98 -31.03 -27.23
C GLN A 85 -13.85 -30.00 -27.40
N GLN A 86 -13.72 -29.05 -26.46
CA GLN A 86 -12.49 -28.24 -26.38
C GLN A 86 -11.38 -29.04 -25.70
N THR A 87 -10.53 -29.64 -26.53
CA THR A 87 -9.27 -30.26 -26.11
C THR A 87 -8.35 -29.19 -25.54
N VAL A 88 -8.32 -29.04 -24.21
CA VAL A 88 -7.34 -28.17 -23.54
C VAL A 88 -5.96 -28.78 -23.70
N ALA A 89 -5.05 -28.05 -24.33
CA ALA A 89 -3.67 -28.46 -24.49
C ALA A 89 -2.95 -28.42 -23.13
N THR A 90 -2.66 -29.58 -22.55
CA THR A 90 -1.80 -29.69 -21.38
C THR A 90 -0.37 -29.35 -21.77
N THR A 91 0.10 -28.15 -21.45
CA THR A 91 1.53 -27.82 -21.50
C THR A 91 2.27 -28.62 -20.42
N ALA A 92 3.42 -29.18 -20.79
CA ALA A 92 4.12 -30.18 -20.01
C ALA A 92 4.72 -29.64 -18.69
N THR A 93 4.91 -30.56 -17.76
CA THR A 93 5.71 -30.42 -16.53
C THR A 93 7.05 -29.69 -16.77
N PRO A 94 7.40 -28.66 -15.97
CA PRO A 94 8.77 -28.16 -15.93
C PRO A 94 9.68 -29.19 -15.26
N GLU A 95 10.72 -29.65 -15.95
CA GLU A 95 11.82 -30.40 -15.33
C GLU A 95 12.62 -29.50 -14.35
N PRO A 96 13.18 -30.06 -13.27
CA PRO A 96 13.97 -29.30 -12.31
C PRO A 96 15.29 -28.83 -12.93
N SER A 97 15.63 -27.55 -12.72
CA SER A 97 16.96 -27.03 -13.08
C SER A 97 18.06 -27.62 -12.18
N PRO A 98 19.24 -27.95 -12.74
CA PRO A 98 20.34 -28.55 -11.99
C PRO A 98 21.12 -27.54 -11.12
N ASP A 99 21.93 -28.10 -10.23
CA ASP A 99 22.55 -27.47 -9.05
C ASP A 99 23.40 -26.20 -9.24
N ALA A 100 23.48 -25.47 -8.12
CA ALA A 100 24.31 -24.29 -7.94
C ALA A 100 25.81 -24.60 -8.12
N THR A 101 26.46 -23.92 -9.06
CA THR A 101 27.92 -23.98 -9.18
C THR A 101 28.59 -23.06 -8.16
N SER A 102 29.30 -23.69 -7.22
CA SER A 102 30.17 -23.10 -6.20
C SER A 102 31.03 -21.94 -6.72
N ARG A 103 30.94 -20.76 -6.08
CA ARG A 103 31.90 -19.66 -6.23
C ARG A 103 32.98 -19.78 -5.15
N ALA A 104 34.22 -20.01 -5.56
CA ALA A 104 35.36 -20.13 -4.65
C ALA A 104 35.73 -18.79 -3.96
N PRO A 105 36.30 -18.80 -2.74
CA PRO A 105 36.67 -17.57 -2.02
C PRO A 105 37.93 -16.92 -2.60
N ILE A 106 37.90 -15.59 -2.78
CA ILE A 106 39.08 -14.78 -3.06
C ILE A 106 39.77 -14.37 -1.74
N GLN A 107 41.08 -14.56 -1.66
CA GLN A 107 41.89 -14.23 -0.48
C GLN A 107 42.38 -12.78 -0.54
N PRO A 108 42.47 -12.07 0.61
CA PRO A 108 43.07 -10.74 0.68
C PRO A 108 44.61 -10.82 0.58
N THR A 109 45.23 -9.79 0.02
CA THR A 109 46.69 -9.58 0.04
C THR A 109 47.00 -8.26 0.76
N ASP A 110 47.94 -8.32 1.70
CA ASP A 110 48.40 -7.19 2.51
C ASP A 110 49.65 -6.53 1.87
N PRO A 111 49.97 -5.25 2.17
CA PRO A 111 50.94 -4.45 1.42
C PRO A 111 52.39 -4.57 1.93
N SER A 112 53.36 -4.09 1.14
CA SER A 112 54.74 -3.85 1.60
C SER A 112 55.39 -2.65 0.87
N PRO A 113 56.30 -1.86 1.48
CA PRO A 113 56.56 -0.46 1.10
C PRO A 113 57.98 -0.15 0.55
N GLY A 114 58.15 1.10 0.07
CA GLY A 114 59.44 1.73 -0.33
C GLY A 114 59.16 2.92 -1.27
N GLU A 115 59.03 4.18 -0.81
CA GLU A 115 60.03 5.12 -0.28
C GLU A 115 60.92 5.80 -1.35
N ALA A 116 60.63 7.10 -1.60
CA ALA A 116 61.53 8.23 -1.94
C ALA A 116 62.39 8.19 -3.25
N GLN A 117 62.85 9.27 -3.92
CA GLN A 117 62.78 10.75 -3.83
C GLN A 117 63.23 11.31 -5.22
N GLU A 118 63.11 12.57 -5.69
CA GLU A 118 62.56 13.87 -5.22
C GLU A 118 62.29 14.81 -6.44
N THR A 119 61.82 16.04 -6.19
CA THR A 119 61.93 17.28 -7.01
C THR A 119 61.19 17.43 -8.35
N GLY A 120 60.20 18.32 -8.36
CA GLY A 120 59.57 18.87 -9.57
C GLY A 120 58.40 19.83 -9.30
N LYS A 121 58.68 21.06 -8.83
CA LYS A 121 57.73 22.20 -8.86
C LYS A 121 58.22 23.20 -9.92
N PRO A 122 57.34 23.96 -10.63
CA PRO A 122 56.24 24.70 -9.99
C PRO A 122 54.88 24.70 -10.73
N SER A 123 53.89 25.26 -10.02
CA SER A 123 52.70 25.97 -10.53
C SER A 123 51.87 25.39 -11.69
N SER A 124 50.79 24.70 -11.33
CA SER A 124 49.45 25.04 -11.86
C SER A 124 48.38 24.55 -10.89
N THR A 125 47.56 25.47 -10.36
CA THR A 125 46.40 25.12 -9.54
C THR A 125 45.29 24.65 -10.47
N PRO A 126 44.83 23.38 -10.42
CA PRO A 126 43.61 23.00 -11.11
C PRO A 126 42.45 23.58 -10.32
N THR A 127 41.84 24.64 -10.85
CA THR A 127 40.53 25.11 -10.39
C THR A 127 39.58 23.93 -10.40
N ARG A 128 39.19 23.43 -9.22
CA ARG A 128 38.09 22.47 -9.08
C ARG A 128 36.84 23.16 -9.61
N GLN A 129 36.45 22.84 -10.84
CA GLN A 129 35.11 23.14 -11.34
C GLN A 129 34.13 22.36 -10.46
N GLN A 130 33.64 23.06 -9.45
CA GLN A 130 32.44 22.72 -8.71
C GLN A 130 31.31 22.53 -9.74
N PRO A 131 30.56 21.42 -9.71
CA PRO A 131 29.32 21.32 -10.46
C PRO A 131 28.34 22.38 -9.96
N SER A 132 28.27 23.51 -10.66
CA SER A 132 27.29 24.56 -10.42
C SER A 132 25.93 24.12 -10.96
N ALA A 133 25.30 23.22 -10.23
CA ALA A 133 23.91 22.84 -10.37
C ALA A 133 23.37 22.42 -8.99
N THR A 134 23.43 23.33 -8.01
CA THR A 134 22.44 23.30 -6.95
C THR A 134 21.11 23.61 -7.64
N PRO A 135 20.13 22.70 -7.71
CA PRO A 135 18.80 23.09 -8.16
C PRO A 135 18.36 24.22 -7.21
N THR A 136 17.99 25.36 -7.78
CA THR A 136 17.41 26.46 -7.00
C THR A 136 16.21 25.88 -6.28
N ALA A 137 16.31 25.72 -4.95
CA ALA A 137 15.21 25.22 -4.16
C ALA A 137 14.05 26.21 -4.30
N GLN A 138 13.07 25.83 -5.13
CA GLN A 138 11.82 26.55 -5.24
C GLN A 138 11.25 26.69 -3.82
N PRO A 139 10.84 27.90 -3.38
CA PRO A 139 10.34 28.07 -2.02
C PRO A 139 9.24 27.03 -1.76
N PRO A 140 9.25 26.35 -0.61
CA PRO A 140 8.34 25.26 -0.36
C PRO A 140 6.90 25.76 -0.46
N VAL A 141 6.14 25.18 -1.41
CA VAL A 141 4.71 25.40 -1.52
C VAL A 141 4.05 25.06 -0.18
N THR A 142 3.26 25.99 0.34
CA THR A 142 2.62 25.83 1.65
C THR A 142 1.23 25.25 1.44
N ALA A 143 1.05 23.96 1.71
CA ALA A 143 -0.25 23.31 1.61
C ALA A 143 -1.32 24.06 2.42
N ALA A 144 -2.41 24.44 1.78
CA ALA A 144 -3.52 25.15 2.42
C ALA A 144 -4.36 24.19 3.28
N GLY A 145 -4.75 23.05 2.71
CA GLY A 145 -5.54 21.98 3.31
C GLY A 145 -5.44 20.72 2.44
N GLU A 146 -6.55 19.99 2.34
CA GLU A 146 -6.64 18.68 1.66
C GLU A 146 -6.76 18.76 0.14
N GLU A 147 -7.00 19.95 -0.43
CA GLU A 147 -7.18 20.14 -1.87
C GLU A 147 -6.34 21.33 -2.37
N ASP A 148 -5.66 21.15 -3.51
CA ASP A 148 -4.92 22.16 -4.24
C ASP A 148 -4.98 21.88 -5.75
N GLY A 149 -5.87 22.60 -6.44
CA GLY A 149 -6.10 22.46 -7.87
C GLY A 149 -6.56 21.05 -8.26
N PRO A 150 -5.82 20.31 -9.12
CA PRO A 150 -6.18 18.95 -9.53
C PRO A 150 -5.84 17.89 -8.47
N LEU A 151 -5.14 18.24 -7.38
CA LEU A 151 -4.67 17.33 -6.34
C LEU A 151 -5.55 17.40 -5.08
N TRP A 152 -5.99 16.24 -4.60
CA TRP A 152 -6.76 16.09 -3.35
C TRP A 152 -6.18 14.95 -2.49
N SER A 153 -6.31 15.03 -1.18
CA SER A 153 -5.87 14.00 -0.23
C SER A 153 -6.80 13.80 0.96
N ASP A 154 -6.74 12.62 1.57
CA ASP A 154 -7.41 12.27 2.83
C ASP A 154 -6.54 11.29 3.64
N GLY A 155 -6.64 11.33 4.96
CA GLY A 155 -5.86 10.53 5.90
C GLY A 155 -6.74 9.73 6.86
N SER A 156 -6.53 8.42 6.95
CA SER A 156 -7.31 7.55 7.84
C SER A 156 -6.44 6.46 8.48
N VAL A 157 -6.85 5.99 9.66
CA VAL A 157 -6.27 4.78 10.27
C VAL A 157 -7.04 3.57 9.74
N ASP A 158 -6.34 2.56 9.23
CA ASP A 158 -6.96 1.36 8.65
C ASP A 158 -7.85 0.67 9.71
N PRO A 159 -9.13 0.38 9.43
CA PRO A 159 -10.05 -0.24 10.39
C PRO A 159 -9.69 -1.69 10.79
N HIS A 160 -8.69 -2.31 10.14
CA HIS A 160 -8.13 -3.61 10.50
C HIS A 160 -6.88 -3.50 11.41
N SER A 161 -6.51 -2.27 11.82
CA SER A 161 -5.62 -2.03 12.95
C SER A 161 -6.14 -2.72 14.23
N ASN A 162 -5.25 -3.02 15.18
CA ASN A 162 -5.56 -3.82 16.36
C ASN A 162 -4.82 -3.32 17.62
N ASP A 163 -5.00 -4.01 18.75
CA ASP A 163 -4.43 -3.68 20.07
C ASP A 163 -2.92 -3.37 20.09
N PHE A 164 -2.13 -3.79 19.09
CA PHE A 164 -0.65 -3.69 19.11
C PHE A 164 -0.04 -3.11 17.83
N TRP A 165 -0.84 -2.91 16.79
CA TRP A 165 -0.37 -2.61 15.45
C TRP A 165 -1.42 -1.79 14.70
N ALA A 166 -0.95 -0.78 13.96
CA ALA A 166 -1.80 0.05 13.12
C ALA A 166 -1.18 0.34 11.76
N GLN A 167 -2.05 0.72 10.83
CA GLN A 167 -1.68 1.26 9.54
C GLN A 167 -2.35 2.62 9.36
N SER A 168 -1.58 3.60 8.89
CA SER A 168 -2.07 4.94 8.53
C SER A 168 -2.04 5.08 7.01
N ASP A 169 -3.22 5.26 6.42
CA ASP A 169 -3.45 5.32 4.98
C ASP A 169 -3.68 6.77 4.51
N ILE A 170 -2.94 7.17 3.49
CA ILE A 170 -3.12 8.44 2.78
C ILE A 170 -3.72 8.10 1.41
N THR A 171 -4.97 8.50 1.20
CA THR A 171 -5.61 8.48 -0.12
C THR A 171 -5.23 9.76 -0.85
N LEU A 172 -4.78 9.65 -2.10
CA LEU A 172 -4.48 10.76 -2.99
C LEU A 172 -5.28 10.62 -4.28
N LYS A 173 -6.00 11.67 -4.65
CA LYS A 173 -6.70 11.78 -5.94
C LYS A 173 -6.03 12.84 -6.78
N THR A 174 -5.84 12.57 -8.06
CA THR A 174 -5.36 13.57 -9.02
C THR A 174 -6.17 13.49 -10.31
N SER A 175 -6.73 14.60 -10.75
CA SER A 175 -7.47 14.70 -12.02
C SER A 175 -6.54 14.84 -13.24
N GLU A 176 -5.29 15.26 -13.00
CA GLU A 176 -4.22 15.44 -13.98
C GLU A 176 -3.06 14.45 -13.74
N GLU A 177 -2.13 14.36 -14.69
CA GLU A 177 -0.94 13.52 -14.56
C GLU A 177 0.16 14.26 -13.78
N LEU A 178 0.67 13.64 -12.71
CA LEU A 178 1.76 14.23 -11.94
C LEU A 178 3.11 13.77 -12.48
N THR A 179 4.00 14.72 -12.73
CA THR A 179 5.39 14.51 -13.17
C THR A 179 6.39 14.47 -12.02
N ALA A 180 5.98 14.94 -10.85
CA ALA A 180 6.66 14.77 -9.57
C ALA A 180 5.61 14.52 -8.48
N LEU A 181 5.94 13.67 -7.51
CA LEU A 181 5.13 13.46 -6.31
C LEU A 181 6.07 13.12 -5.14
N THR A 182 5.91 13.82 -4.03
CA THR A 182 6.48 13.44 -2.73
C THR A 182 5.34 13.36 -1.71
N VAL A 183 5.23 12.23 -1.02
CA VAL A 183 4.27 11.99 0.06
C VAL A 183 5.05 11.77 1.34
N GLN A 184 4.74 12.50 2.40
CA GLN A 184 5.31 12.32 3.73
C GLN A 184 4.22 12.04 4.74
N LEU A 185 4.32 10.90 5.43
CA LEU A 185 3.53 10.54 6.60
C LEU A 185 4.39 10.73 7.85
N LYS A 186 3.81 11.33 8.90
CA LYS A 186 4.46 11.47 10.22
C LYS A 186 3.54 10.93 11.31
N VAL A 187 3.87 9.74 11.82
CA VAL A 187 3.18 9.07 12.93
C VAL A 187 3.82 9.51 14.26
N ALA A 188 3.04 10.04 15.18
CA ALA A 188 3.47 10.50 16.50
C ALA A 188 3.91 9.32 17.38
N GLN A 189 5.05 9.46 18.06
CA GLN A 189 5.51 8.47 19.02
C GLN A 189 4.69 8.54 20.32
N THR A 190 3.60 7.78 20.38
CA THR A 190 2.72 7.65 21.57
C THR A 190 3.10 6.48 22.49
N GLY A 191 4.28 5.87 22.29
CA GLY A 191 4.72 4.66 22.97
C GLY A 191 4.81 3.49 22.00
N GLY A 192 5.97 2.83 21.94
CA GLY A 192 6.20 1.63 21.13
C GLY A 192 6.20 1.81 19.61
N VAL A 193 5.90 3.01 19.07
CA VAL A 193 5.73 3.23 17.63
C VAL A 193 7.00 2.85 16.87
N THR A 194 6.94 1.77 16.10
CA THR A 194 8.07 1.17 15.37
C THR A 194 7.61 0.67 14.01
N SER A 195 8.35 0.96 12.93
CA SER A 195 7.94 0.53 11.58
C SER A 195 7.94 -0.98 11.41
N THR A 196 6.82 -1.52 10.94
CA THR A 196 6.71 -2.91 10.45
C THR A 196 6.69 -3.00 8.92
N GLY A 197 6.46 -1.89 8.23
CA GLY A 197 6.47 -1.84 6.77
C GLY A 197 5.82 -0.60 6.16
N ALA A 198 5.69 -0.64 4.84
CA ALA A 198 5.02 0.39 4.06
C ALA A 198 4.47 -0.23 2.77
N TRP A 199 3.38 0.31 2.25
CA TRP A 199 2.77 -0.12 1.00
C TRP A 199 2.29 1.09 0.17
N ARG A 200 2.05 0.89 -1.14
CA ARG A 200 1.34 1.83 -2.00
C ARG A 200 0.65 1.09 -3.15
N SER A 201 -0.43 1.66 -3.69
CA SER A 201 -1.10 1.12 -4.89
C SER A 201 -0.37 1.43 -6.20
N LEU A 202 0.52 2.43 -6.20
CA LEU A 202 1.40 2.76 -7.33
C LEU A 202 2.60 1.80 -7.42
N PRO A 203 3.21 1.61 -8.61
CA PRO A 203 4.32 0.67 -8.79
C PRO A 203 5.50 0.92 -7.83
N GLU A 204 5.96 -0.15 -7.19
CA GLU A 204 7.06 -0.12 -6.20
C GLU A 204 8.30 0.59 -6.75
N ASP A 205 8.76 0.14 -7.92
CA ASP A 205 10.00 0.58 -8.57
C ASP A 205 10.00 2.04 -9.01
N ASP A 206 8.85 2.70 -9.03
CA ASP A 206 8.72 4.11 -9.44
C ASP A 206 9.09 5.08 -8.30
N PHE A 207 9.16 4.59 -7.06
CA PHE A 207 9.37 5.40 -5.87
C PHE A 207 10.66 5.03 -5.13
N THR A 208 11.26 6.03 -4.49
CA THR A 208 12.21 5.85 -3.39
C THR A 208 11.44 6.03 -2.09
N LEU A 209 11.55 5.07 -1.18
CA LEU A 209 11.02 5.16 0.18
C LEU A 209 12.16 5.37 1.18
N THR A 210 11.95 6.27 2.13
CA THR A 210 12.77 6.38 3.35
C THR A 210 11.86 6.31 4.57
N THR A 211 12.31 5.59 5.60
CA THR A 211 11.65 5.51 6.90
C THR A 211 12.67 5.86 7.98
N GLU A 212 12.39 6.90 8.78
CA GLU A 212 13.27 7.37 9.86
C GLU A 212 12.47 7.78 11.11
N GLU A 213 13.07 7.63 12.29
CA GLU A 213 12.57 8.25 13.52
C GLU A 213 13.20 9.64 13.68
N LYS A 214 12.36 10.67 13.83
CA LYS A 214 12.80 12.06 13.84
C LYS A 214 11.83 12.99 14.57
N ASP A 215 12.37 13.84 15.44
CA ASP A 215 11.63 14.87 16.18
C ASP A 215 10.39 14.35 16.94
N GLY A 216 10.42 13.10 17.41
CA GLY A 216 9.29 12.45 18.08
C GLY A 216 8.27 11.78 17.15
N PHE A 217 8.61 11.59 15.87
CA PHE A 217 7.75 10.95 14.88
C PHE A 217 8.46 9.80 14.17
N LEU A 218 7.72 8.75 13.84
CA LEU A 218 8.10 7.81 12.80
C LEU A 218 7.65 8.39 11.45
N VAL A 219 8.60 8.67 10.57
CA VAL A 219 8.39 9.40 9.32
C VAL A 219 8.63 8.48 8.13
N TYR A 220 7.61 8.33 7.28
CA TYR A 220 7.74 7.69 5.97
C TYR A 220 7.74 8.78 4.91
N THR A 221 8.68 8.74 3.96
CA THR A 221 8.68 9.62 2.80
C THR A 221 8.84 8.82 1.52
N TRP A 222 7.81 8.84 0.66
CA TRP A 222 7.84 8.30 -0.69
C TRP A 222 8.10 9.44 -1.68
N THR A 223 9.11 9.29 -2.53
CA THR A 223 9.43 10.26 -3.59
C THR A 223 9.44 9.57 -4.94
N LEU A 224 8.65 10.07 -5.89
CA LEU A 224 8.62 9.62 -7.27
C LEU A 224 9.98 9.86 -7.93
N LYS A 225 10.53 8.83 -8.58
CA LYS A 225 11.82 8.92 -9.28
C LYS A 225 11.69 9.77 -10.54
N GLU A 226 12.78 10.48 -10.89
CA GLU A 226 12.82 11.33 -12.09
C GLU A 226 12.40 10.56 -13.36
N GLY A 227 11.58 11.19 -14.19
CA GLY A 227 11.06 10.61 -15.43
C GLY A 227 9.94 9.57 -15.25
N ARG A 228 9.56 9.22 -14.02
CA ARG A 228 8.32 8.49 -13.72
C ARG A 228 7.13 9.47 -13.62
N LYS A 229 5.92 8.93 -13.67
CA LYS A 229 4.67 9.69 -13.73
C LYS A 229 3.58 8.99 -12.93
N VAL A 230 2.72 9.76 -12.28
CA VAL A 230 1.50 9.26 -11.63
C VAL A 230 0.33 9.63 -12.52
N ALA A 231 -0.37 8.62 -13.04
CA ALA A 231 -1.54 8.83 -13.88
C ALA A 231 -2.70 9.44 -13.06
N LYS A 232 -3.62 10.12 -13.76
CA LYS A 232 -4.90 10.55 -13.16
C LYS A 232 -5.65 9.37 -12.56
N GLY A 233 -6.26 9.56 -11.40
CA GLY A 233 -6.94 8.50 -10.66
C GLY A 233 -6.86 8.68 -9.15
N GLU A 234 -7.04 7.58 -8.43
CA GLU A 234 -6.98 7.48 -6.98
C GLU A 234 -5.88 6.48 -6.59
N TRP A 235 -5.05 6.86 -5.63
CA TRP A 235 -3.86 6.13 -5.21
C TRP A 235 -3.76 6.15 -3.68
N VAL A 236 -3.21 5.10 -3.09
CA VAL A 236 -3.06 4.98 -1.63
C VAL A 236 -1.60 4.76 -1.29
N PHE A 237 -1.14 5.40 -0.21
CA PHE A 237 0.15 5.17 0.44
C PHE A 237 -0.11 4.82 1.92
N ALA A 238 0.54 3.77 2.42
CA ALA A 238 0.28 3.22 3.75
C ALA A 238 1.57 3.05 4.55
N GLY A 239 1.63 3.60 5.76
CA GLY A 239 2.69 3.33 6.74
C GLY A 239 2.19 2.37 7.81
N GLN A 240 2.92 1.28 8.06
CA GLN A 240 2.52 0.20 8.96
C GLN A 240 3.47 0.12 10.16
N TYR A 241 2.94 0.08 11.38
CA TYR A 241 3.76 0.17 12.59
C TYR A 241 3.14 -0.55 13.79
N ASP A 242 4.00 -1.15 14.61
CA ASP A 242 3.65 -1.60 15.96
C ASP A 242 3.46 -0.37 16.86
N HIS A 243 2.70 -0.48 17.95
CA HIS A 243 2.56 0.54 18.98
C HIS A 243 2.34 -0.08 20.37
N GLU A 244 2.40 0.75 21.43
CA GLU A 244 2.05 0.31 22.78
C GLU A 244 0.59 -0.18 22.83
N ARG A 245 0.34 -1.15 23.71
CA ARG A 245 -0.91 -1.89 23.73
C ARG A 245 -2.12 -0.99 24.03
N GLY A 246 -3.05 -0.91 23.10
CA GLY A 246 -4.32 -0.19 23.24
C GLY A 246 -4.92 0.17 21.88
N GLY A 247 -5.87 1.10 21.89
CA GLY A 247 -6.28 1.78 20.65
C GLY A 247 -5.21 2.77 20.20
N ARG A 248 -5.11 3.01 18.89
CA ARG A 248 -4.17 3.97 18.32
C ARG A 248 -4.68 5.41 18.48
N ASP A 249 -3.91 6.26 19.15
CA ASP A 249 -4.20 7.70 19.29
C ASP A 249 -3.48 8.51 18.18
N ALA A 250 -4.17 8.67 17.05
CA ALA A 250 -3.64 9.34 15.85
C ALA A 250 -3.85 10.87 15.83
N ALA A 251 -4.22 11.50 16.95
CA ALA A 251 -4.55 12.93 16.97
C ALA A 251 -3.38 13.88 16.59
N ASP A 252 -2.14 13.46 16.84
CA ASP A 252 -0.92 14.20 16.48
C ASP A 252 -0.27 13.69 15.16
N ASP A 253 -0.90 12.73 14.49
CA ASP A 253 -0.44 12.25 13.18
C ASP A 253 -0.81 13.24 12.09
N ARG A 254 0.08 13.42 11.12
CA ARG A 254 -0.21 14.23 9.94
C ARG A 254 0.55 13.77 8.73
N TYR A 255 0.04 14.17 7.58
CA TYR A 255 0.70 13.96 6.30
C TYR A 255 0.78 15.25 5.50
N THR A 256 1.69 15.26 4.53
CA THR A 256 1.78 16.28 3.48
C THR A 256 2.11 15.58 2.16
N ALA A 257 1.50 16.01 1.06
CA ALA A 257 1.90 15.58 -0.28
C ALA A 257 2.14 16.81 -1.17
N THR A 258 3.21 16.78 -1.96
CA THR A 258 3.54 17.81 -2.96
C THR A 258 3.61 17.21 -4.34
N GLY A 259 2.90 17.78 -5.31
CA GLY A 259 2.84 17.30 -6.69
C GLY A 259 3.36 18.32 -7.71
N THR A 260 3.49 17.90 -8.97
CA THR A 260 3.68 18.81 -10.11
C THR A 260 2.84 18.35 -11.31
N ALA A 261 1.80 19.12 -11.64
CA ALA A 261 0.91 18.92 -12.77
C ALA A 261 1.10 20.07 -13.77
N ASP A 262 1.22 19.78 -15.07
CA ASP A 262 1.41 20.75 -16.17
C ASP A 262 2.49 21.86 -15.96
N GLY A 263 3.44 21.62 -15.05
CA GLY A 263 4.52 22.54 -14.69
C GLY A 263 4.25 23.42 -13.46
N GLU A 264 3.04 23.36 -12.89
CA GLU A 264 2.66 24.03 -11.64
C GLU A 264 2.89 23.11 -10.44
N GLN A 265 3.34 23.67 -9.32
CA GLN A 265 3.63 22.91 -8.10
C GLN A 265 2.46 23.02 -7.12
N LEU A 266 1.97 21.87 -6.66
CA LEU A 266 0.79 21.72 -5.83
C LEU A 266 1.18 21.17 -4.46
N ALA A 267 0.43 21.49 -3.41
CA ALA A 267 0.59 20.83 -2.11
C ALA A 267 -0.69 20.73 -1.28
N VAL A 268 -0.87 19.53 -0.73
CA VAL A 268 -1.98 19.16 0.16
C VAL A 268 -1.44 18.61 1.49
N LYS A 269 -2.25 18.68 2.54
CA LYS A 269 -1.96 18.21 3.89
C LYS A 269 -3.26 17.81 4.60
N GLY A 270 -3.13 16.94 5.60
CA GLY A 270 -4.21 16.60 6.51
C GLY A 270 -3.69 15.86 7.73
N ASP A 271 -4.61 15.40 8.56
CA ASP A 271 -4.34 14.59 9.76
C ASP A 271 -5.01 13.21 9.65
N PHE A 272 -5.16 12.52 10.78
CA PHE A 272 -5.74 11.18 10.89
C PHE A 272 -6.82 11.12 11.98
N ALA A 273 -7.34 12.28 12.41
CA ALA A 273 -8.36 12.34 13.43
C ALA A 273 -9.69 11.79 12.92
N SER A 274 -10.41 11.06 13.78
CA SER A 274 -11.74 10.56 13.43
C SER A 274 -12.71 11.74 13.29
N HIS A 275 -13.10 12.03 12.05
CA HIS A 275 -14.11 13.03 11.68
C HIS A 275 -15.48 12.67 12.30
N SER A 276 -15.67 13.07 13.55
CA SER A 276 -16.94 12.95 14.28
C SER A 276 -17.83 14.09 13.84
N GLY A 277 -18.82 13.81 13.00
CA GLY A 277 -19.60 14.84 12.30
C GLY A 277 -20.22 15.89 13.23
N ASP A 278 -20.15 17.15 12.79
CA ASP A 278 -20.73 18.33 13.45
C ASP A 278 -22.27 18.34 13.41
N ASP A 279 -22.92 17.45 14.18
CA ASP A 279 -24.35 17.52 14.51
C ASP A 279 -24.54 17.83 16.01
N ALA A 280 -23.93 18.94 16.44
CA ALA A 280 -24.10 19.50 17.79
C ALA A 280 -25.47 20.17 17.96
N SER A 281 -26.49 19.34 18.21
CA SER A 281 -27.77 19.62 18.89
C SER A 281 -28.04 21.09 19.28
N SER A 282 -28.77 21.81 18.43
CA SER A 282 -29.47 23.05 18.79
C SER A 282 -30.84 22.76 19.43
N ASP A 283 -30.86 22.03 20.54
CA ASP A 283 -32.04 21.94 21.41
C ASP A 283 -32.15 23.23 22.25
N GLY A 284 -32.67 24.28 21.60
CA GLY A 284 -32.99 25.55 22.24
C GLY A 284 -34.35 25.50 22.95
N ASP A 285 -34.33 25.20 24.25
CA ASP A 285 -35.50 25.27 25.13
C ASP A 285 -35.74 26.73 25.60
N SER A 286 -36.85 27.35 25.18
CA SER A 286 -37.44 28.60 25.71
C SER A 286 -38.83 28.88 25.13
#